data_AF-A0Y1J6-F1
#
_entry.id   AF-A0Y1J6-F1
#
_cell.length_a   1.000
_cell.length_b   1.000
_cell.length_c   1.000
_cell.angle_alpha   90.00
_cell.angle_beta   90.00
_cell.angle_gamma   90.00
#
_symmetry.space_group_name_H-M   'P 1'
#
loop_
_entity.id
_entity.type
_entity.pdbx_description
1 polymer ?
#
loop_
_entity_poly.entity_id
_entity_poly.type
_entity_poly.pdbx_seq_one_letter_code
_entity_poly.pdbx_strand_id
1 'polypeptide(L)'
;MTMRFITLLFIFFSAQVLACFAPIQGEEFDALVVITKIGKNHYSYEFPLEVNGYKNDGKVTLALSQKERGSIMANSPHKEIFPKEVNGKMKGEFTIPSNEKNAFLIVSWPPKEDCCMCAILGFSKLVNSE
;
A
#
# COMPACT_ATOMS: atom_id res chain seq x y z
N MET A 1 29.08 30.63 36.24
CA MET A 1 29.42 29.50 35.35
C MET A 1 28.16 28.66 35.14
N THR A 2 27.15 29.20 34.47
CA THR A 2 25.79 28.61 34.45
C THR A 2 25.13 28.65 33.07
N MET A 3 25.65 29.44 32.13
CA MET A 3 25.02 29.66 30.82
C MET A 3 25.47 28.67 29.74
N ARG A 4 26.64 28.04 29.89
CA ARG A 4 27.20 27.07 28.91
C ARG A 4 26.62 25.65 29.02
N PHE A 5 26.10 25.29 30.19
CA PHE A 5 25.48 23.97 30.41
C PHE A 5 24.06 23.88 29.84
N ILE A 6 23.33 24.99 29.81
CA ILE A 6 21.95 25.05 29.29
C ILE A 6 21.96 24.91 27.76
N THR A 7 22.95 25.48 27.07
CA THR A 7 23.06 25.40 25.61
C THR A 7 23.36 23.98 25.12
N LEU A 8 24.12 23.19 25.89
CA LEU A 8 24.40 21.79 25.58
C LEU A 8 23.20 20.87 25.83
N LEU A 9 22.32 21.21 26.78
CA LEU A 9 21.11 20.41 27.07
C LEU A 9 20.06 20.52 25.94
N PHE A 10 19.97 21.66 25.26
CA PHE A 10 19.04 21.86 24.14
C PHE A 10 19.44 21.12 22.86
N ILE A 11 20.72 20.75 22.71
CA ILE A 11 21.21 20.05 21.50
C ILE A 11 20.86 18.55 21.55
N PHE A 12 20.61 17.98 22.73
CA PHE A 12 20.22 16.56 22.86
C PHE A 12 18.72 16.29 22.66
N PHE A 13 17.87 17.31 22.60
CA PHE A 13 16.42 17.15 22.38
C PHE A 13 15.98 17.23 20.91
N SER A 14 16.89 17.52 19.97
CA SER A 14 16.54 17.67 18.54
C SER A 14 16.54 16.37 17.74
N ALA A 15 16.88 15.23 18.36
CA ALA A 15 17.25 14.03 17.63
C ALA A 15 16.24 12.88 17.73
N GLN A 16 14.93 13.09 17.51
CA GLN A 16 13.99 12.03 17.07
C GLN A 16 12.80 12.60 16.28
N VAL A 17 13.05 13.42 15.25
CA VAL A 17 12.05 13.53 14.17
C VAL A 17 12.26 12.30 13.28
N LEU A 18 11.73 11.15 13.70
CA LEU A 18 11.61 9.96 12.86
C LEU A 18 10.55 10.27 11.79
N ALA A 19 10.90 11.11 10.83
CA ALA A 19 10.14 11.21 9.60
C ALA A 19 10.36 9.90 8.83
N CYS A 20 9.29 9.19 8.56
CA CYS A 20 9.39 7.96 7.83
C CYS A 20 9.67 8.26 6.34
N PHE A 21 10.80 7.79 5.82
CA PHE A 21 11.30 8.11 4.47
C PHE A 21 10.72 7.23 3.36
N ALA A 22 10.17 6.05 3.71
CA ALA A 22 9.65 5.09 2.75
C ALA A 22 8.58 4.18 3.36
N PRO A 23 7.55 3.77 2.58
CA PRO A 23 6.54 2.84 3.04
C PRO A 23 7.12 1.52 3.58
N ILE A 24 6.42 0.92 4.53
CA ILE A 24 6.75 -0.41 5.05
C ILE A 24 6.30 -1.45 4.02
N GLN A 25 7.20 -2.31 3.57
CA GLN A 25 6.97 -3.32 2.53
C GLN A 25 7.61 -4.65 2.95
N GLY A 26 7.11 -5.76 2.42
CA GLY A 26 7.60 -7.10 2.75
C GLY A 26 6.72 -8.20 2.16
N GLU A 27 7.29 -9.40 1.96
CA GLU A 27 6.57 -10.56 1.42
C GLU A 27 5.39 -10.95 2.32
N GLU A 28 5.50 -10.70 3.62
CA GLU A 28 4.43 -10.91 4.60
C GLU A 28 3.19 -10.07 4.32
N PHE A 29 3.34 -8.87 3.74
CA PHE A 29 2.22 -8.00 3.39
C PHE A 29 1.69 -8.31 1.98
N ASP A 30 2.57 -8.66 1.04
CA ASP A 30 2.19 -9.15 -0.28
C ASP A 30 1.30 -10.40 -0.19
N ALA A 31 1.62 -11.31 0.72
CA ALA A 31 0.86 -12.54 0.95
C ALA A 31 -0.59 -12.29 1.41
N LEU A 32 -0.88 -11.11 1.96
CA LEU A 32 -2.23 -10.73 2.40
C LEU A 32 -3.15 -10.32 1.25
N VAL A 33 -2.59 -9.96 0.10
CA VAL A 33 -3.35 -9.46 -1.06
C VAL A 33 -3.64 -10.61 -2.02
N VAL A 34 -4.83 -11.18 -1.88
CA VAL A 34 -5.24 -12.36 -2.64
C VAL A 34 -6.06 -11.95 -3.85
N ILE A 35 -5.67 -12.42 -5.04
CA ILE A 35 -6.44 -12.30 -6.27
C ILE A 35 -6.87 -13.68 -6.76
N THR A 36 -8.15 -13.80 -7.12
CA THR A 36 -8.72 -15.01 -7.71
C THR A 36 -9.32 -14.68 -9.06
N LYS A 37 -9.01 -15.47 -10.09
CA LYS A 37 -9.61 -15.34 -11.42
C LYS A 37 -11.03 -15.93 -11.39
N ILE A 38 -12.02 -15.11 -11.74
CA ILE A 38 -13.44 -15.49 -11.74
C ILE A 38 -14.08 -15.43 -13.14
N GLY A 39 -13.31 -14.99 -14.15
CA GLY A 39 -13.75 -15.00 -15.54
C GLY A 39 -12.63 -14.61 -16.50
N LYS A 40 -12.97 -14.45 -17.78
CA LYS A 40 -12.03 -13.93 -18.79
C LYS A 40 -11.70 -12.47 -18.44
N ASN A 41 -10.44 -12.21 -18.14
CA ASN A 41 -9.94 -10.91 -17.68
C ASN A 41 -10.68 -10.35 -16.44
N HIS A 42 -11.42 -11.18 -15.71
CA HIS A 42 -12.22 -10.78 -14.56
C HIS A 42 -11.71 -11.44 -13.29
N TYR A 43 -11.49 -10.65 -12.25
CA TYR A 43 -10.80 -11.05 -11.05
C TYR A 43 -11.52 -10.52 -9.81
N SER A 44 -11.66 -11.37 -8.80
CA SER A 44 -12.02 -10.95 -7.44
C SER A 44 -10.76 -10.79 -6.60
N TYR A 45 -10.79 -9.88 -5.64
CA TYR A 45 -9.69 -9.67 -4.71
C TYR A 45 -10.19 -9.55 -3.28
N GLU A 46 -9.34 -9.96 -2.34
CA GLU A 46 -9.56 -9.74 -0.92
C GLU A 46 -8.25 -9.51 -0.15
N PHE A 47 -8.34 -8.75 0.94
CA PHE A 47 -7.25 -8.50 1.88
C PHE A 47 -7.82 -8.08 3.25
N PRO A 48 -7.02 -8.10 4.33
CA PRO A 48 -7.45 -7.66 5.66
C PRO A 48 -7.81 -6.17 5.71
N LEU A 49 -8.86 -5.82 6.45
CA LEU A 49 -9.19 -4.41 6.71
C LEU A 49 -8.07 -3.66 7.44
N GLU A 50 -7.40 -4.36 8.35
CA GLU A 50 -6.38 -3.80 9.24
C GLU A 50 -5.18 -4.74 9.34
N VAL A 51 -3.98 -4.16 9.41
CA VAL A 51 -2.71 -4.87 9.61
C VAL A 51 -1.88 -4.09 10.62
N ASN A 52 -1.44 -4.72 11.71
CA ASN A 52 -0.59 -4.10 12.74
C ASN A 52 -1.13 -2.76 13.30
N GLY A 53 -2.46 -2.60 13.38
CA GLY A 53 -3.09 -1.34 13.82
C GLY A 53 -3.30 -0.29 12.72
N TYR A 54 -2.89 -0.57 11.49
CA TYR A 54 -3.07 0.30 10.32
C TYR A 54 -4.29 -0.16 9.53
N LYS A 55 -5.24 0.75 9.30
CA LYS A 55 -6.52 0.46 8.62
C LYS A 55 -6.49 0.96 7.19
N ASN A 56 -6.94 0.14 6.24
CA ASN A 56 -7.08 0.57 4.84
C ASN A 56 -8.09 1.72 4.74
N ASP A 57 -7.80 2.71 3.91
CA ASP A 57 -8.61 3.92 3.71
C ASP A 57 -9.79 3.70 2.75
N GLY A 58 -10.06 2.45 2.37
CA GLY A 58 -11.10 2.09 1.40
C GLY A 58 -10.66 2.29 -0.05
N LYS A 59 -9.36 2.50 -0.30
CA LYS A 59 -8.80 2.61 -1.65
C LYS A 59 -7.78 1.53 -1.93
N VAL A 60 -7.75 1.14 -3.20
CA VAL A 60 -6.78 0.21 -3.76
C VAL A 60 -6.39 0.74 -5.13
N THR A 61 -5.11 0.70 -5.46
CA THR A 61 -4.67 1.06 -6.81
C THR A 61 -4.53 -0.21 -7.64
N LEU A 62 -5.24 -0.26 -8.77
CA LEU A 62 -5.04 -1.24 -9.82
C LEU A 62 -4.01 -0.69 -10.81
N ALA A 63 -2.81 -1.27 -10.80
CA ALA A 63 -1.77 -0.98 -11.78
C ALA A 63 -1.99 -1.83 -13.03
N LEU A 64 -1.98 -1.23 -14.21
CA LEU A 64 -2.21 -1.89 -15.49
C LEU A 64 -0.94 -1.86 -16.35
N SER A 65 -0.75 -2.88 -17.18
CA SER A 65 0.35 -2.98 -18.16
C SER A 65 1.74 -2.65 -17.61
N GLN A 66 2.01 -3.11 -16.40
CA GLN A 66 3.30 -2.95 -15.75
C GLN A 66 4.24 -4.10 -16.16
N LYS A 67 5.53 -3.81 -16.35
CA LYS A 67 6.51 -4.87 -16.67
C LYS A 67 6.75 -5.80 -15.48
N GLU A 68 6.71 -5.24 -14.27
CA GLU A 68 6.99 -5.91 -13.02
C GLU A 68 6.14 -5.32 -11.88
N ARG A 69 6.12 -6.01 -10.73
CA ARG A 69 5.46 -5.50 -9.52
C ARG A 69 6.32 -4.42 -8.88
N GLY A 70 5.69 -3.42 -8.28
CA GLY A 70 6.37 -2.39 -7.50
C GLY A 70 5.71 -1.01 -7.65
N SER A 71 6.51 0.04 -7.45
CA SER A 71 6.05 1.42 -7.61
C SER A 71 5.58 1.69 -9.04
N ILE A 72 4.43 2.33 -9.18
CA ILE A 72 3.87 2.72 -10.47
C ILE A 72 4.64 3.95 -10.97
N MET A 73 5.16 3.91 -12.20
CA MET A 73 5.74 5.10 -12.83
C MET A 73 4.64 6.16 -13.04
N ALA A 74 4.94 7.45 -12.88
CA ALA A 74 3.92 8.51 -12.90
C ALA A 74 2.95 8.51 -14.11
N ASN A 75 3.41 8.03 -15.27
CA ASN A 75 2.62 7.99 -16.52
C ASN A 75 2.10 6.59 -16.87
N SER A 76 2.24 5.62 -15.96
CA SER A 76 1.73 4.27 -16.18
C SER A 76 0.22 4.20 -15.97
N PRO A 77 -0.51 3.41 -16.78
CA PRO A 77 -1.95 3.29 -16.64
C PRO A 77 -2.29 2.64 -15.30
N HIS A 78 -3.13 3.32 -14.53
CA HIS A 78 -3.60 2.84 -13.23
C HIS A 78 -5.00 3.37 -12.95
N LYS A 79 -5.70 2.73 -12.00
CA LYS A 79 -7.05 3.12 -11.58
C LYS A 79 -7.21 2.93 -10.09
N GLU A 80 -7.89 3.85 -9.42
CA GLU A 80 -8.38 3.62 -8.06
C GLU A 80 -9.66 2.76 -8.11
N ILE A 81 -9.68 1.71 -7.29
CA ILE A 81 -10.85 0.87 -7.08
C ILE A 81 -11.20 0.85 -5.59
N PHE A 82 -12.50 0.74 -5.30
CA PHE A 82 -13.05 0.94 -3.97
C PHE A 82 -13.63 -0.38 -3.45
N PRO A 83 -12.88 -1.14 -2.65
CA PRO A 83 -13.39 -2.34 -2.00
C PRO A 83 -14.53 -2.05 -1.02
N LYS A 84 -15.29 -3.10 -0.70
CA LYS A 84 -16.29 -3.11 0.36
C LYS A 84 -15.85 -4.01 1.49
N GLU A 85 -16.15 -3.60 2.71
CA GLU A 85 -15.94 -4.43 3.89
C GLU A 85 -16.99 -5.56 3.93
N VAL A 86 -16.52 -6.80 4.03
CA VAL A 86 -17.34 -8.00 4.17
C VAL A 86 -16.65 -8.95 5.16
N ASN A 87 -17.27 -9.17 6.32
CA ASN A 87 -16.77 -10.05 7.38
C ASN A 87 -15.31 -9.74 7.80
N GLY A 88 -14.98 -8.47 8.03
CA GLY A 88 -13.65 -8.03 8.48
C GLY A 88 -12.55 -8.06 7.39
N LYS A 89 -12.91 -8.36 6.15
CA LYS A 89 -12.02 -8.27 4.98
C LYS A 89 -12.52 -7.20 4.02
N MET A 90 -11.59 -6.56 3.34
CA MET A 90 -11.90 -5.71 2.19
C MET A 90 -11.95 -6.59 0.95
N LYS A 91 -13.04 -6.49 0.19
CA LYS A 91 -13.27 -7.30 -1.00
C LYS A 91 -13.73 -6.44 -2.17
N GLY A 92 -13.41 -6.88 -3.38
CA GLY A 92 -13.95 -6.27 -4.59
C GLY A 92 -13.65 -7.11 -5.82
N GLU A 93 -14.00 -6.55 -6.97
CA GLU A 93 -13.77 -7.15 -8.28
C GLU A 93 -13.20 -6.10 -9.23
N PHE A 94 -12.40 -6.55 -10.18
CA PHE A 94 -11.94 -5.71 -11.28
C PHE A 94 -11.83 -6.51 -12.57
N THR A 95 -12.01 -5.79 -13.69
CA THR A 95 -11.79 -6.31 -15.03
C THR A 95 -10.58 -5.64 -15.64
N ILE A 96 -9.71 -6.42 -16.27
CA ILE A 96 -8.59 -5.90 -17.07
C ILE A 96 -9.11 -5.62 -18.48
N PRO A 97 -9.05 -4.37 -18.95
CA PRO A 97 -9.44 -4.03 -20.32
C PRO A 97 -8.67 -4.85 -21.35
N SER A 98 -9.29 -5.18 -22.49
CA SER A 98 -8.68 -6.06 -23.51
C SER A 98 -7.44 -5.47 -24.20
N ASN A 99 -7.25 -4.15 -24.11
CA ASN A 99 -6.07 -3.44 -24.62
C ASN A 99 -4.90 -3.44 -23.61
N GLU A 100 -5.12 -3.87 -22.37
CA GLU A 100 -4.10 -3.97 -21.33
C GLU A 100 -3.60 -5.40 -21.22
N LYS A 101 -2.31 -5.58 -20.91
CA LYS A 101 -1.69 -6.91 -20.92
C LYS A 101 -1.78 -7.59 -19.56
N ASN A 102 -1.36 -6.92 -18.51
CA ASN A 102 -1.30 -7.47 -17.17
C ASN A 102 -1.79 -6.46 -16.14
N ALA A 103 -1.97 -6.92 -14.90
CA ALA A 103 -2.29 -6.03 -13.78
C ALA A 103 -1.79 -6.58 -12.45
N PHE A 104 -1.64 -5.71 -11.46
CA PHE A 104 -1.54 -6.07 -10.06
C PHE A 104 -2.18 -4.99 -9.18
N LEU A 105 -2.47 -5.33 -7.93
CA LEU A 105 -3.03 -4.43 -6.94
C LEU A 105 -1.93 -3.90 -6.01
N ILE A 106 -2.06 -2.63 -5.65
CA ILE A 106 -1.34 -1.98 -4.56
C ILE A 106 -2.36 -1.64 -3.50
N VAL A 107 -2.19 -2.24 -2.33
CA VAL A 107 -3.03 -2.00 -1.15
C VAL A 107 -2.20 -1.18 -0.16
N SER A 108 -2.82 -0.13 0.39
CA SER A 108 -2.19 0.73 1.40
C SER A 108 -2.96 0.66 2.71
N TRP A 109 -2.26 0.47 3.82
CA TRP A 109 -2.79 0.69 5.15
C TRP A 109 -2.06 1.92 5.72
N PRO A 110 -2.63 3.13 5.59
CA PRO A 110 -2.02 4.34 6.13
C PRO A 110 -2.00 4.35 7.66
N PRO A 111 -1.06 5.10 8.27
CA PRO A 111 -1.06 5.29 9.72
C PRO A 111 -2.32 6.01 10.16
N LYS A 112 -2.73 5.77 11.41
CA LYS A 112 -3.85 6.50 12.02
C LYS A 112 -3.52 7.98 12.26
N GLU A 113 -2.25 8.28 12.51
CA GLU A 113 -1.74 9.63 12.71
C GLU A 113 -0.72 9.96 11.63
N ASP A 114 -0.90 11.11 10.97
CA ASP A 114 -0.08 11.52 9.82
C ASP A 114 1.37 11.90 10.21
N CYS A 115 1.66 12.04 11.51
CA CYS A 115 3.05 12.23 11.91
C CYS A 115 3.77 10.90 12.06
N CYS A 116 4.94 10.86 11.43
CA CYS A 116 6.07 10.06 11.89
C CYS A 116 6.02 8.54 11.53
N MET A 117 4.89 8.01 11.08
CA MET A 117 4.73 6.61 10.63
C MET A 117 4.45 6.56 9.12
N CYS A 118 4.99 5.59 8.38
CA CYS A 118 4.61 5.38 6.98
C CYS A 118 3.48 4.38 6.83
N ALA A 119 2.75 4.47 5.72
CA ALA A 119 1.84 3.43 5.30
C ALA A 119 2.55 2.07 5.14
N ILE A 120 1.83 1.00 5.45
CA ILE A 120 2.19 -0.36 5.04
C ILE A 120 1.63 -0.58 3.63
N LEU A 121 2.44 -1.12 2.73
CA LEU A 121 2.01 -1.49 1.38
C LEU A 121 2.07 -3.00 1.19
N GLY A 122 1.06 -3.54 0.51
CA GLY A 122 1.05 -4.91 0.01
C GLY A 122 0.78 -4.95 -1.49
N PHE A 123 1.53 -5.79 -2.20
CA PHE A 123 1.40 -5.98 -3.64
C PHE A 123 0.84 -7.36 -3.95
N SER A 124 -0.20 -7.42 -4.78
CA SER A 124 -0.67 -8.70 -5.28
C SER A 124 0.34 -9.32 -6.26
N LYS A 125 0.16 -10.60 -6.59
CA LYS A 125 0.79 -11.18 -7.77
C LYS A 125 0.33 -10.46 -9.05
N LEU A 126 1.20 -10.46 -10.07
CA LEU A 126 0.81 -10.10 -11.43
C LEU A 126 -0.20 -11.12 -11.95
N VAL A 127 -1.26 -10.61 -12.57
CA VAL A 127 -2.28 -11.42 -13.23
C VAL A 127 -2.34 -11.07 -14.71
N ASN A 128 -2.87 -12.00 -15.50
CA ASN A 128 -3.01 -11.87 -16.95
C ASN A 128 -1.69 -11.74 -17.72
N SER A 129 -0.56 -12.11 -17.11
CA SER A 129 0.71 -12.28 -17.82
C SER A 129 0.65 -13.55 -18.67
N GLU A 130 0.26 -13.41 -19.95
CA GLU A 130 0.48 -14.41 -21.00
C GLU A 130 1.86 -14.22 -21.64
#